data_AF-A0A0D0AY91-F1
#
_entry.id   AF-A0A0D0AY91-F1
#
_cell.length_a   1.000
_cell.length_b   1.000
_cell.length_c   1.000
_cell.angle_alpha   90.00
_cell.angle_beta   90.00
_cell.angle_gamma   90.00
#
_symmetry.space_group_name_H-M   'P 1'
#
loop_
_entity.id
_entity.type
_entity.pdbx_description
1 polymer ?
#
loop_
_entity_poly.entity_id
_entity_poly.type
_entity_poly.pdbx_seq_one_letter_code
_entity_poly.pdbx_strand_id
1 'polypeptide(L)'
;KHVKRCWGETAYEAAQEAKTAESACESIVGSMLTTGSITSSFERKGKGKITYSHRQHTKSETKAEIVRWVSESLRPFEVVNDRGFRSLMKTGRPEYYIPSPSTVSHDVKLVFANVRKRIARMLQDYDGDLNFATDAWTSPNH
;
A
#
# COMPACT_ATOMS: atom_id res chain seq x y z
N LYS A 1 7.04 31.90 15.53
CA LYS A 1 6.89 30.58 16.20
C LYS A 1 5.92 29.63 15.48
N HIS A 2 4.77 30.08 14.96
CA HIS A 2 3.80 29.18 14.31
C HIS A 2 4.29 28.62 12.96
N VAL A 3 4.87 29.47 12.11
CA VAL A 3 5.28 29.11 10.75
C VAL A 3 6.25 27.94 10.72
N LYS A 4 7.34 27.98 11.50
CA LYS A 4 8.31 26.87 11.62
C LYS A 4 7.68 25.54 12.05
N ARG A 5 6.64 25.58 12.89
CA ARG A 5 5.93 24.39 13.37
C ARG A 5 5.00 23.80 12.32
N CYS A 6 4.33 24.64 11.53
CA CYS A 6 3.34 24.19 10.54
C CYS A 6 3.93 23.85 9.19
N TRP A 7 5.00 24.55 8.78
CA TRP A 7 5.56 24.46 7.43
C TRP A 7 7.04 24.05 7.43
N GLY A 8 7.64 23.81 8.60
CA GLY A 8 9.04 23.44 8.72
C GLY A 8 10.02 24.61 8.59
N GLU A 9 11.29 24.33 8.84
CA GLU A 9 12.36 25.34 8.90
C GLU A 9 12.71 25.89 7.52
N THR A 10 12.70 25.02 6.50
CA THR A 10 13.03 25.38 5.11
C THR A 10 12.03 26.36 4.49
N ALA A 11 10.74 26.17 4.76
CA ALA A 11 9.70 27.10 4.32
C ALA A 11 9.81 28.46 5.00
N TYR A 12 10.21 28.48 6.27
CA TYR A 12 10.39 29.70 7.03
C TYR A 12 11.55 30.53 6.47
N GLU A 13 12.69 29.89 6.17
CA GLU A 13 13.86 30.56 5.61
C GLU A 13 13.58 31.11 4.19
N ALA A 14 12.96 30.31 3.32
CA ALA A 14 12.54 30.76 1.99
C ALA A 14 11.55 31.95 2.05
N ALA A 15 10.65 31.97 3.04
CA ALA A 15 9.70 33.07 3.25
C ALA A 15 10.39 34.36 3.72
N GLN A 16 11.52 34.26 4.42
CA GLN A 16 12.31 35.42 4.80
C GLN A 16 13.11 36.00 3.62
N GLU A 17 13.50 35.18 2.65
CA GLU A 17 14.20 35.63 1.44
C GLU A 17 13.26 36.24 0.39
N ALA A 18 11.97 35.89 0.41
CA ALA A 18 10.98 36.44 -0.50
C ALA A 18 10.72 37.93 -0.22
N LYS A 19 10.93 38.78 -1.24
CA LYS A 19 10.81 40.24 -1.13
C LYS A 19 9.37 40.75 -1.07
N THR A 20 8.39 39.95 -1.51
CA THR A 20 6.97 40.29 -1.54
C THR A 20 6.10 39.08 -1.17
N ALA A 21 4.90 39.34 -0.64
CA ALA A 21 3.96 38.29 -0.24
C ALA A 21 3.48 37.42 -1.43
N GLU A 22 3.32 38.01 -2.61
CA GLU A 22 2.96 37.29 -3.84
C GLU A 22 4.09 36.35 -4.29
N SER A 23 5.34 36.82 -4.27
CA SER A 23 6.52 36.00 -4.58
C SER A 23 6.70 34.85 -3.59
N ALA A 24 6.45 35.09 -2.30
CA ALA A 24 6.46 34.06 -1.27
C ALA A 24 5.38 32.99 -1.53
N CYS A 25 4.17 33.41 -1.91
CA CYS A 25 3.06 32.50 -2.18
C CYS A 25 3.34 31.61 -3.40
N GLU A 26 3.74 32.19 -4.54
CA GLU A 26 4.02 31.42 -5.76
C GLU A 26 5.21 30.47 -5.62
N SER A 27 6.31 30.92 -5.02
CA SER A 27 7.55 30.12 -4.94
C SER A 27 7.52 29.09 -3.83
N ILE A 28 6.92 29.41 -2.67
CA ILE A 28 6.98 28.55 -1.48
C ILE A 28 5.75 27.65 -1.44
N VAL A 29 4.53 28.20 -1.54
CA VAL A 29 3.32 27.36 -1.53
C VAL A 29 3.27 26.51 -2.80
N GLY A 30 3.66 27.08 -3.96
CA GLY A 30 3.78 26.34 -5.21
C GLY A 30 4.79 25.19 -5.15
N SER A 31 5.98 25.40 -4.58
CA SER A 31 7.00 24.34 -4.43
C SER A 31 6.68 23.33 -3.33
N MET A 32 6.09 23.75 -2.21
CA MET A 32 5.72 22.85 -1.12
C MET A 32 4.57 21.92 -1.48
N LEU A 33 3.56 22.42 -2.21
CA LEU A 33 2.48 21.58 -2.76
C LEU A 33 2.98 20.59 -3.82
N THR A 34 4.04 20.92 -4.56
CA THR A 34 4.59 20.05 -5.61
C THR A 34 5.63 19.03 -5.11
N THR A 35 6.32 19.27 -4.00
CA THR A 35 7.45 18.41 -3.59
C THR A 35 7.01 17.17 -2.80
N GLY A 36 5.82 17.21 -2.18
CA GLY A 36 5.24 16.07 -1.46
C GLY A 36 4.36 15.21 -2.35
N SER A 37 4.93 14.51 -3.34
CA SER A 37 4.15 13.54 -4.12
C SER A 37 3.51 12.54 -3.15
N ILE A 38 2.20 12.33 -3.27
CA ILE A 38 1.49 11.34 -2.45
C ILE A 38 2.14 9.95 -2.53
N THR A 39 2.81 9.66 -3.66
CA THR A 39 3.58 8.43 -3.87
C THR A 39 4.72 8.27 -2.86
N SER A 40 5.32 9.35 -2.38
CA SER A 40 6.34 9.35 -1.32
C SER A 40 5.77 8.85 0.00
N SER A 41 4.52 9.20 0.32
CA SER A 41 3.80 8.67 1.49
C SER A 41 3.50 7.18 1.37
N PHE A 42 3.36 6.66 0.13
CA PHE A 42 3.11 5.25 -0.16
C PHE A 42 4.36 4.42 -0.46
N GLU A 43 5.54 5.02 -0.54
CA GLU A 43 6.76 4.33 -0.92
C GLU A 43 7.14 3.26 0.12
N ARG A 44 7.24 2.00 -0.32
CA ARG A 44 7.77 0.91 0.50
C ARG A 44 9.29 1.00 0.53
N LYS A 45 9.86 1.53 1.62
CA LYS A 45 11.32 1.50 1.84
C LYS A 45 11.83 0.06 1.96
N GLY A 46 12.86 -0.28 1.17
CA GLY A 46 13.58 -1.55 1.28
C GLY A 46 13.04 -2.71 0.44
N LYS A 47 13.19 -2.65 -0.89
CA LYS A 47 13.11 -3.85 -1.73
C LYS A 47 14.47 -4.58 -1.68
N GLY A 48 14.66 -5.39 -0.65
CA GLY A 48 15.82 -6.27 -0.55
C GLY A 48 15.88 -7.28 -1.71
N LYS A 49 17.05 -7.92 -1.91
CA LYS A 49 17.18 -9.05 -2.83
C LYS A 49 16.16 -10.13 -2.46
N ILE A 50 15.46 -10.70 -3.44
CA ILE A 50 14.58 -11.85 -3.20
C ILE A 50 15.45 -13.00 -2.66
N THR A 51 15.12 -13.46 -1.46
CA THR A 51 15.79 -14.60 -0.80
C THR A 51 14.80 -15.72 -0.58
N TYR A 52 15.28 -16.95 -0.67
CA TYR A 52 14.50 -18.15 -0.40
C TYR A 52 14.99 -18.81 0.87
N SER A 53 14.05 -19.30 1.70
CA SER A 53 14.37 -20.02 2.93
C SER A 53 14.15 -21.52 2.74
N HIS A 54 15.10 -22.31 3.23
CA HIS A 54 14.93 -23.76 3.37
C HIS A 54 13.98 -24.08 4.53
N ARG A 55 13.82 -23.17 5.50
CA ARG A 55 12.87 -23.31 6.60
C ARG A 55 11.44 -23.17 6.09
N GLN A 56 10.59 -24.08 6.53
CA GLN A 56 9.17 -24.03 6.23
C GLN A 56 8.48 -22.90 7.00
N HIS A 57 7.56 -22.21 6.33
CA HIS A 57 6.67 -21.25 6.97
C HIS A 57 5.86 -21.91 8.09
N THR A 58 5.69 -21.19 9.19
CA THR A 58 4.61 -21.45 10.15
C THR A 58 3.25 -21.29 9.48
N LYS A 59 2.19 -21.83 10.08
CA LYS A 59 0.83 -21.68 9.53
C LYS A 59 0.44 -20.21 9.33
N SER A 60 0.82 -19.33 10.26
CA SER A 60 0.53 -17.90 10.18
C SER A 60 1.30 -17.22 9.04
N GLU A 61 2.59 -17.55 8.87
CA GLU A 61 3.40 -17.03 7.76
C GLU A 61 2.85 -17.52 6.42
N THR A 62 2.48 -18.79 6.29
CA THR A 62 1.84 -19.33 5.08
C THR A 62 0.57 -18.56 4.74
N LYS A 63 -0.31 -18.32 5.73
CA LYS A 63 -1.54 -17.55 5.51
C LYS A 63 -1.24 -16.14 5.01
N ALA A 64 -0.29 -15.45 5.65
CA ALA A 64 0.10 -14.09 5.27
C ALA A 64 0.65 -14.03 3.84
N GLU A 65 1.54 -14.95 3.47
CA GLU A 65 2.13 -15.00 2.13
C GLU A 65 1.11 -15.35 1.05
N ILE A 66 0.20 -16.30 1.30
CA ILE A 66 -0.86 -16.64 0.35
C ILE A 66 -1.84 -15.47 0.17
N VAL A 67 -2.27 -14.82 1.25
CA VAL A 67 -3.15 -13.64 1.18
C VAL A 67 -2.49 -12.52 0.38
N ARG A 68 -1.20 -12.26 0.62
CA ARG A 68 -0.43 -11.28 -0.13
C ARG A 68 -0.39 -11.64 -1.61
N TRP A 69 0.03 -12.86 -1.94
CA TRP A 69 0.17 -13.30 -3.33
C TRP A 69 -1.16 -13.24 -4.10
N VAL A 70 -2.23 -13.79 -3.51
CA VAL A 70 -3.57 -13.80 -4.13
C VAL A 70 -4.08 -12.39 -4.37
N SER A 71 -3.84 -11.46 -3.44
CA SER A 71 -4.25 -10.06 -3.57
C SER A 71 -3.41 -9.29 -4.59
N GLU A 72 -2.09 -9.46 -4.58
CA GLU A 72 -1.17 -8.76 -5.49
C GLU A 72 -1.31 -9.27 -6.94
N SER A 73 -1.68 -10.54 -7.14
CA SER A 73 -1.80 -11.18 -8.47
C SER A 73 -3.24 -11.39 -8.94
N LEU A 74 -4.24 -10.87 -8.22
CA LEU A 74 -5.67 -11.02 -8.52
C LEU A 74 -6.09 -12.49 -8.80
N ARG A 75 -5.58 -13.43 -8.00
CA ARG A 75 -5.89 -14.85 -8.17
C ARG A 75 -7.25 -15.19 -7.55
N PRO A 76 -8.00 -16.16 -8.11
CA PRO A 76 -9.17 -16.69 -7.43
C PRO A 76 -8.74 -17.43 -6.15
N PHE A 77 -9.55 -17.35 -5.09
CA PHE A 77 -9.26 -18.06 -3.83
C PHE A 77 -9.13 -19.56 -4.01
N GLU A 78 -9.81 -20.11 -5.03
CA GLU A 78 -9.78 -21.54 -5.37
C GLU A 78 -8.39 -22.02 -5.81
N VAL A 79 -7.45 -21.12 -6.13
CA VAL A 79 -6.09 -21.48 -6.53
C VAL A 79 -5.37 -22.36 -5.50
N VAL A 80 -5.71 -22.25 -4.22
CA VAL A 80 -5.11 -23.09 -3.15
C VAL A 80 -5.60 -24.55 -3.18
N ASN A 81 -6.70 -24.80 -3.89
CA ASN A 81 -7.22 -26.14 -4.13
C ASN A 81 -6.72 -26.75 -5.44
N ASP A 82 -6.07 -25.96 -6.31
CA ASP A 82 -5.52 -26.46 -7.56
C ASP A 82 -4.55 -27.62 -7.32
N ARG A 83 -4.68 -28.65 -8.16
CA ARG A 83 -3.88 -29.87 -8.05
C ARG A 83 -2.39 -29.58 -8.30
N GLY A 84 -2.07 -28.75 -9.29
CA GLY A 84 -0.69 -28.39 -9.63
C GLY A 84 -0.03 -27.59 -8.51
N PHE A 85 -0.73 -26.57 -8.00
CA PHE A 85 -0.29 -25.80 -6.84
C PHE A 85 -0.03 -26.68 -5.62
N ARG A 86 -0.98 -27.55 -5.25
CA ARG A 86 -0.81 -28.47 -4.12
C ARG A 86 0.36 -29.41 -4.31
N SER A 87 0.57 -29.92 -5.52
CA SER A 87 1.74 -30.75 -5.85
C SER A 87 3.03 -29.98 -5.61
N LEU A 88 3.15 -28.76 -6.14
CA LEU A 88 4.34 -27.92 -5.98
C LEU A 88 4.63 -27.60 -4.51
N MET A 89 3.60 -27.24 -3.74
CA MET A 89 3.76 -26.83 -2.35
C MET A 89 4.06 -28.00 -1.40
N LYS A 90 3.56 -29.20 -1.69
CA LYS A 90 3.74 -30.38 -0.83
C LYS A 90 4.87 -31.31 -1.27
N THR A 91 5.41 -31.17 -2.49
CA THR A 91 6.57 -31.97 -2.93
C THR A 91 7.79 -31.66 -2.06
N GLY A 92 8.37 -32.69 -1.46
CA GLY A 92 9.46 -32.55 -0.48
C GLY A 92 9.03 -32.01 0.89
N ARG A 93 7.78 -31.58 1.06
CA ARG A 93 7.19 -31.07 2.32
C ARG A 93 5.73 -31.53 2.48
N PRO A 94 5.44 -32.83 2.67
CA PRO A 94 4.07 -33.34 2.70
C PRO A 94 3.18 -32.66 3.76
N GLU A 95 3.78 -32.33 4.91
CA GLU A 95 3.15 -31.64 6.03
C GLU A 95 2.99 -30.12 5.83
N TYR A 96 3.32 -29.58 4.64
CA TYR A 96 3.10 -28.17 4.36
C TYR A 96 1.61 -27.82 4.48
N TYR A 97 1.34 -26.89 5.38
CA TYR A 97 -0.01 -26.39 5.62
C TYR A 97 -0.45 -25.55 4.43
N ILE A 98 -1.65 -25.82 3.91
CA ILE A 98 -2.29 -24.99 2.87
C ILE A 98 -3.66 -24.61 3.42
N PRO A 99 -3.99 -23.31 3.52
CA PRO A 99 -5.31 -22.87 3.96
C PRO A 99 -6.38 -23.24 2.93
N SER A 100 -7.62 -23.36 3.39
CA SER A 100 -8.76 -23.54 2.48
C SER A 100 -9.11 -22.23 1.75
N PRO A 101 -9.81 -22.27 0.61
CA PRO A 101 -10.26 -21.07 -0.10
C PRO A 101 -11.10 -20.15 0.77
N SER A 102 -11.95 -20.72 1.64
CA SER A 102 -12.74 -19.93 2.59
C SER A 102 -11.84 -19.22 3.59
N THR A 103 -10.82 -19.89 4.14
CA THR A 103 -9.81 -19.26 5.01
C THR A 103 -9.12 -18.09 4.31
N VAL A 104 -8.66 -18.29 3.07
CA VAL A 104 -8.02 -17.22 2.27
C VAL A 104 -8.98 -16.04 2.08
N SER A 105 -10.24 -16.30 1.73
CA SER A 105 -11.26 -15.24 1.58
C SER A 105 -11.47 -14.43 2.86
N HIS A 106 -11.56 -15.10 4.02
CA HIS A 106 -11.73 -14.44 5.31
C HIS A 106 -10.51 -13.58 5.66
N ASP A 107 -9.30 -14.11 5.49
CA ASP A 107 -8.08 -13.38 5.81
C ASP A 107 -7.86 -12.19 4.85
N VAL A 108 -8.16 -12.35 3.55
CA VAL A 108 -8.12 -11.25 2.57
C VAL A 108 -9.07 -10.13 2.98
N LYS A 109 -10.31 -10.45 3.37
CA LYS A 109 -11.28 -9.46 3.87
C LYS A 109 -10.79 -8.75 5.13
N LEU A 110 -10.16 -9.49 6.05
CA LEU A 110 -9.58 -8.92 7.26
C LEU A 110 -8.43 -7.96 6.95
N VAL A 111 -7.50 -8.37 6.08
CA VAL A 111 -6.39 -7.54 5.62
C VAL A 111 -6.92 -6.30 4.90
N PHE A 112 -7.91 -6.44 4.02
CA PHE A 112 -8.54 -5.31 3.34
C PHE A 112 -9.13 -4.31 4.33
N ALA A 113 -9.90 -4.76 5.33
CA ALA A 113 -10.49 -3.88 6.33
C ALA A 113 -9.42 -3.09 7.12
N ASN A 114 -8.30 -3.72 7.45
CA ASN A 114 -7.19 -3.09 8.15
C ASN A 114 -6.41 -2.12 7.26
N VAL A 115 -6.10 -2.53 6.02
CA VAL A 115 -5.40 -1.69 5.04
C VAL A 115 -6.24 -0.48 4.67
N ARG A 116 -7.55 -0.63 4.49
CA ARG A 116 -8.48 0.49 4.25
C ARG A 116 -8.41 1.53 5.35
N LYS A 117 -8.41 1.12 6.62
CA LYS A 117 -8.25 2.05 7.76
C LYS A 117 -6.91 2.78 7.72
N ARG A 118 -5.82 2.07 7.37
CA ARG A 118 -4.49 2.66 7.24
C ARG A 118 -4.43 3.68 6.10
N ILE A 119 -4.95 3.32 4.92
CA ILE A 119 -5.01 4.23 3.77
C ILE A 119 -5.88 5.44 4.08
N ALA A 120 -7.04 5.25 4.72
CA ALA A 120 -7.89 6.37 5.13
C ALA A 120 -7.13 7.37 6.01
N ARG A 121 -6.35 6.89 6.99
CA ARG A 121 -5.49 7.75 7.80
C ARG A 121 -4.43 8.46 6.96
N MET A 122 -3.73 7.75 6.09
CA MET A 122 -2.71 8.34 5.22
C MET A 122 -3.28 9.42 4.30
N LEU A 123 -4.52 9.26 3.84
CA LEU A 123 -5.23 10.26 3.04
C LEU A 123 -5.72 11.46 3.87
N GLN A 124 -6.14 11.24 5.12
CA GLN A 124 -6.56 12.30 6.04
C GLN A 124 -5.38 13.14 6.56
N ASP A 125 -4.22 12.52 6.74
CA ASP A 125 -2.99 13.16 7.20
C ASP A 125 -2.24 13.87 6.05
N TYR A 126 -2.69 13.74 4.80
CA TYR A 126 -2.07 14.35 3.64
C TYR A 126 -2.42 15.84 3.55
N ASP A 127 -1.41 16.70 3.66
CA ASP A 127 -1.53 18.17 3.69
C ASP A 127 -1.64 18.81 2.29
N GLY A 128 -2.13 18.04 1.31
CA GLY A 128 -2.26 18.47 -0.09
C GLY A 128 -3.61 18.09 -0.69
N ASP A 129 -3.85 18.55 -1.91
CA ASP A 129 -5.12 18.31 -2.61
C ASP A 129 -5.27 16.85 -3.08
N LEU A 130 -6.49 16.32 -2.96
CA LEU A 130 -6.84 14.99 -3.45
C LEU A 130 -7.78 15.11 -4.66
N ASN A 131 -7.35 14.56 -5.79
CA ASN A 131 -8.17 14.47 -6.99
C ASN A 131 -8.90 13.13 -7.05
N PHE A 132 -10.22 13.15 -7.24
CA PHE A 132 -11.04 11.95 -7.40
C PHE A 132 -11.59 11.85 -8.82
N ALA A 133 -11.29 10.75 -9.51
CA ALA A 133 -11.92 10.39 -10.76
C ALA A 133 -12.90 9.25 -10.50
N THR A 134 -14.12 9.37 -11.04
CA THR A 134 -15.13 8.31 -10.98
C THR A 134 -15.31 7.78 -12.39
N ASP A 135 -15.09 6.48 -12.57
CA ASP A 135 -15.42 5.79 -13.82
C ASP A 135 -16.73 5.02 -13.63
N ALA A 136 -17.61 5.10 -14.61
CA ALA A 136 -18.93 4.49 -14.60
C ALA A 136 -19.20 3.83 -15.95
N TRP A 137 -19.31 2.51 -15.95
CA TRP A 137 -19.69 1.71 -17.11
C TRP A 137 -20.81 0.74 -16.76
N THR A 138 -21.60 0.35 -17.76
CA THR A 138 -22.62 -0.71 -17.65
C THR A 138 -22.16 -1.95 -18.41
N SER A 139 -22.17 -3.11 -17.74
CA SER A 139 -21.93 -4.40 -18.39
C SER A 139 -23.23 -5.21 -18.37
N PRO A 140 -23.77 -5.60 -19.54
CA PRO A 140 -24.93 -6.47 -19.59
C PRO A 140 -24.53 -7.88 -19.16
N ASN A 141 -25.01 -8.33 -18.00
CA ASN A 141 -24.93 -9.73 -17.58
C ASN A 141 -26.08 -10.47 -18.28
N HIS A 142 -25.78 -11.11 -19.42
CA HIS A 142 -26.67 -12.05 -20.11
C HIS A 142 -26.30 -13.49 -19.78
#